data_AF-A0AAE3W528-F1
#
_entry.id   AF-A0AAE3W528-F1
#
_cell.length_a   1.000
_cell.length_b   1.000
_cell.length_c   1.000
_cell.angle_alpha   90.00
_cell.angle_beta   90.00
_cell.angle_gamma   90.00
#
_symmetry.space_group_name_H-M   'P 1'
#
loop_
_entity.id
_entity.type
_entity.pdbx_description
1 polymer ?
#
loop_
_entity_poly.entity_id
_entity_poly.type
_entity_poly.pdbx_seq_one_letter_code
_entity_poly.pdbx_strand_id
1 'polypeptide(L)'
;MSLGADLLRRLYGEPPERFTAARDEAVAEARARGDAAGAKEIAALRKPVIAAWLVNLLAIRRPELLADLAALAGEMRTAQRELRGAELRELSAQRRRVVASLVAEARVLAGAAGVPTGKLPLNEVEDTLNAALSDEEIAGSVRSGRLLRPVSYAGFGEVPRPRLRLITEDAGPAADEDAERPAARGRGSRTAAGRRSGQEGTGPEDDAGPGDDTGPHGEADPGAAGHRIAGRRTAGRRAAGQQPGAGLGADAAEPGAAGNRAAGVETHAADRRAAGDGTARRAGARKAEAARTAEADARRALERAERDALRDRERAESDLAAAEDAERSAVAAVSDLSERIAALQAERNEADHEVSRRKMARKTAERAASAARRRHGDAAAALEASAGSATEPFVEPAAPFADGGRRKAAARRGRTDRGGPAKAESGA
;
A
#
# COMPACT_ATOMS: atom_id res chain seq x y z
N MET A 1 11.71 -3.47 33.58
CA MET A 1 11.28 -2.97 32.25
C MET A 1 12.47 -3.10 31.30
N SER A 2 12.26 -3.75 30.16
CA SER A 2 13.35 -4.20 29.27
C SER A 2 13.97 -3.00 28.53
N LEU A 3 15.09 -2.49 29.04
CA LEU A 3 15.90 -1.44 28.40
C LEU A 3 16.20 -1.75 26.92
N GLY A 4 16.31 -3.03 26.55
CA GLY A 4 16.48 -3.46 25.16
C GLY A 4 15.24 -3.24 24.29
N ALA A 5 14.03 -3.48 24.80
CA ALA A 5 12.80 -3.27 24.03
C ALA A 5 12.53 -1.79 23.77
N ASP A 6 12.77 -0.93 24.77
CA ASP A 6 12.60 0.52 24.64
C ASP A 6 13.67 1.13 23.72
N LEU A 7 14.92 0.64 23.79
CA LEU A 7 15.98 1.03 22.86
C LEU A 7 15.63 0.64 21.41
N LEU A 8 15.15 -0.58 21.18
CA LEU A 8 14.77 -1.03 19.84
C LEU A 8 13.60 -0.21 19.28
N ARG A 9 12.61 0.12 20.13
CA ARG A 9 11.51 1.01 19.77
C ARG A 9 12.00 2.40 19.37
N ARG A 10 13.00 2.94 20.08
CA ARG A 10 13.63 4.22 19.73
C ARG A 10 14.37 4.12 18.39
N LEU A 11 15.24 3.13 18.22
CA LEU A 11 16.05 2.97 17.01
C LEU A 11 15.20 2.75 15.75
N TYR A 12 14.23 1.84 15.79
CA TYR A 12 13.34 1.59 14.65
C TYR A 12 12.25 2.66 14.46
N GLY A 13 12.12 3.59 15.41
CA GLY A 13 11.28 4.78 15.27
C GLY A 13 11.98 5.96 14.59
N GLU A 14 13.32 5.97 14.53
CA GLU A 14 14.09 7.00 13.82
C GLU A 14 14.04 6.81 12.31
N PRO A 15 14.03 7.89 11.50
CA PRO A 15 14.15 7.80 10.05
C PRO A 15 15.36 6.95 9.62
N PRO A 16 15.27 6.13 8.55
CA PRO A 16 16.37 5.26 8.12
C PRO A 16 17.69 5.99 7.87
N GLU A 17 17.63 7.26 7.45
CA GLU A 17 18.81 8.12 7.27
C GLU A 17 19.55 8.38 8.59
N ARG A 18 18.82 8.47 9.71
CA ARG A 18 19.38 8.69 11.06
C ARG A 18 19.65 7.40 11.82
N PHE A 19 19.09 6.27 11.39
CA PHE A 19 19.21 4.99 12.07
C PHE A 19 20.66 4.59 12.39
N THR A 20 21.57 4.71 11.42
CA THR A 20 22.98 4.31 11.62
C THR A 20 23.65 5.16 12.69
N ALA A 21 23.43 6.48 12.67
CA ALA A 21 23.99 7.39 13.68
C ALA A 21 23.44 7.07 15.07
N ALA A 22 22.11 6.94 15.21
CA ALA A 22 21.46 6.60 16.47
C ALA A 22 21.90 5.23 17.01
N ARG A 23 22.11 4.25 16.12
CA ARG A 23 22.64 2.93 16.49
C ARG A 23 24.07 3.04 17.00
N ASP A 24 24.93 3.78 16.32
CA ASP A 24 26.34 3.91 16.69
C ASP A 24 26.50 4.68 18.03
N GLU A 25 25.65 5.68 18.29
CA GLU A 25 25.52 6.34 19.60
C GLU A 25 25.09 5.35 20.68
N ALA A 26 24.05 4.54 20.43
CA ALA A 26 23.60 3.51 21.37
C ALA A 26 24.67 2.44 21.66
N VAL A 27 25.48 2.09 20.65
CA VAL A 27 26.65 1.20 20.82
C VAL A 27 27.70 1.86 21.72
N ALA A 28 28.01 3.14 21.51
CA ALA A 28 28.96 3.88 22.33
C ALA A 28 28.48 3.98 23.80
N GLU A 29 27.20 4.28 24.02
CA GLU A 29 26.59 4.29 25.35
C GLU A 29 26.66 2.92 26.05
N ALA A 30 26.36 1.83 25.32
CA ALA A 30 26.44 0.48 25.89
C ALA A 30 27.88 0.12 26.29
N ARG A 31 28.87 0.48 25.46
CA ARG A 31 30.30 0.32 25.81
C ARG A 31 30.71 1.16 27.01
N ALA A 32 30.25 2.40 27.10
CA ALA A 32 30.54 3.28 28.23
C ALA A 32 29.97 2.74 29.55
N ARG A 33 28.86 2.01 29.50
CA ARG A 33 28.27 1.29 30.64
C ARG A 33 28.91 -0.08 30.92
N GLY A 34 29.93 -0.49 30.17
CA GLY A 34 30.59 -1.79 30.32
C GLY A 34 29.83 -2.97 29.73
N ASP A 35 28.74 -2.74 28.99
CA ASP A 35 27.93 -3.78 28.36
C ASP A 35 28.43 -4.11 26.95
N ALA A 36 29.50 -4.91 26.90
CA ALA A 36 30.10 -5.34 25.64
C ALA A 36 29.18 -6.28 24.83
N ALA A 37 28.33 -7.06 25.51
CA ALA A 37 27.39 -7.99 24.87
C ALA A 37 26.26 -7.21 24.18
N GLY A 38 25.59 -6.30 24.91
CA GLY A 38 24.55 -5.44 24.34
C GLY A 38 25.09 -4.52 23.25
N ALA A 39 26.31 -3.99 23.39
CA ALA A 39 26.95 -3.22 22.33
C ALA A 39 27.12 -4.03 21.03
N LYS A 40 27.43 -5.33 21.13
CA LYS A 40 27.54 -6.23 19.96
C LYS A 40 26.17 -6.51 19.34
N GLU A 41 25.15 -6.72 20.17
CA GLU A 41 23.76 -6.93 19.71
C GLU A 41 23.21 -5.69 18.99
N ILE A 42 23.40 -4.49 19.57
CA ILE A 42 22.98 -3.22 18.96
C ILE A 42 23.72 -3.01 17.63
N ALA A 43 25.02 -3.28 17.58
CA ALA A 43 25.82 -3.14 16.35
C ALA A 43 25.37 -4.10 15.23
N ALA A 44 24.78 -5.26 15.58
CA ALA A 44 24.26 -6.23 14.63
C ALA A 44 22.90 -5.82 14.02
N LEU A 45 22.22 -4.80 14.58
CA LEU A 45 20.95 -4.32 14.06
C LEU A 45 21.13 -3.73 12.66
N ARG A 46 20.18 -4.09 11.79
CA ARG A 46 20.15 -3.67 10.39
C ARG A 46 19.22 -2.49 10.21
N LYS A 47 19.59 -1.60 9.30
CA LYS A 47 18.76 -0.48 8.89
C LYS A 47 17.52 -1.01 8.14
N PRO A 48 16.29 -0.65 8.55
CA PRO A 48 15.08 -0.99 7.80
C PRO A 48 15.02 -0.17 6.50
N VAL A 49 14.36 -0.70 5.47
CA VAL A 49 13.97 0.10 4.30
C VAL A 49 12.80 1.02 4.64
N ILE A 50 12.56 2.06 3.84
CA ILE A 50 11.55 3.11 4.13
C ILE A 50 10.15 2.51 4.36
N ALA A 51 9.67 1.61 3.49
CA ALA A 51 8.36 0.98 3.66
C ALA A 51 8.25 0.20 4.99
N ALA A 52 9.28 -0.58 5.34
CA ALA A 52 9.33 -1.31 6.60
C ALA A 52 9.38 -0.37 7.81
N TRP A 53 10.11 0.73 7.72
CA TRP A 53 10.15 1.77 8.75
C TRP A 53 8.78 2.43 8.97
N LEU A 54 8.03 2.71 7.91
CA LEU A 54 6.66 3.26 8.02
C LEU A 54 5.72 2.31 8.80
N VAL A 55 5.82 1.00 8.52
CA VAL A 55 5.06 -0.01 9.27
C VAL A 55 5.54 -0.12 10.72
N ASN A 56 6.86 -0.06 10.96
CA ASN A 56 7.40 -0.03 12.31
C ASN A 56 6.90 1.19 13.09
N LEU A 57 6.82 2.36 12.46
CA LEU A 57 6.26 3.57 13.08
C LEU A 57 4.82 3.37 13.56
N LEU A 58 3.97 2.72 12.75
CA LEU A 58 2.62 2.35 13.17
C LEU A 58 2.66 1.44 14.42
N ALA A 59 3.49 0.40 14.41
CA ALA A 59 3.61 -0.50 15.57
C ALA A 59 4.15 0.17 16.83
N ILE A 60 4.99 1.18 16.67
CA ILE A 60 5.68 1.87 17.75
C ILE A 60 4.81 3.01 18.32
N ARG A 61 4.12 3.76 17.47
CA ARG A 61 3.39 4.98 17.84
C ARG A 61 1.88 4.78 17.92
N ARG A 62 1.35 3.81 17.18
CA ARG A 62 -0.08 3.51 17.02
C ARG A 62 -0.39 2.00 17.13
N PRO A 63 0.11 1.30 18.17
CA PRO A 63 -0.13 -0.14 18.32
C PRO A 63 -1.62 -0.50 18.36
N GLU A 64 -2.48 0.41 18.82
CA GLU A 64 -3.93 0.28 18.83
C GLU A 64 -4.52 0.04 17.43
N LEU A 65 -4.04 0.75 16.41
CA LEU A 65 -4.56 0.60 15.04
C LEU A 65 -4.16 -0.75 14.42
N LEU A 66 -3.01 -1.30 14.82
CA LEU A 66 -2.60 -2.65 14.41
C LEU A 66 -3.33 -3.74 15.19
N ALA A 67 -3.76 -3.46 16.42
CA ALA A 67 -4.65 -4.35 17.17
C ALA A 67 -6.02 -4.44 16.50
N ASP A 68 -6.57 -3.31 16.04
CA ASP A 68 -7.83 -3.27 15.28
C ASP A 68 -7.73 -4.05 13.96
N LEU A 69 -6.59 -3.92 13.26
CA LEU A 69 -6.32 -4.72 12.05
C LEU A 69 -6.30 -6.23 12.35
N ALA A 70 -5.69 -6.64 13.46
CA ALA A 70 -5.64 -8.04 13.88
C ALA A 70 -7.02 -8.58 14.30
N ALA A 71 -7.84 -7.76 14.97
CA ALA A 71 -9.21 -8.11 15.31
C ALA A 71 -10.04 -8.35 14.04
N LEU A 72 -9.93 -7.45 13.06
CA LEU A 72 -10.59 -7.60 11.76
C LEU A 72 -10.15 -8.87 11.02
N ALA A 73 -8.85 -9.22 11.04
CA ALA A 73 -8.36 -10.47 10.48
C ALA A 73 -9.03 -11.69 11.14
N GLY A 74 -9.22 -11.65 12.46
CA GLY A 74 -9.92 -12.68 13.24
C GLY A 74 -11.39 -12.83 12.85
N GLU A 75 -12.10 -11.71 12.69
CA GLU A 75 -13.49 -11.69 12.23
C GLU A 75 -13.63 -12.26 10.82
N MET A 76 -12.75 -11.85 9.89
CA MET A 76 -12.73 -12.36 8.53
C MET A 76 -12.51 -13.87 8.47
N ARG A 77 -11.53 -14.39 9.23
CA ARG A 77 -11.27 -15.85 9.29
C ARG A 77 -12.45 -16.61 9.89
N THR A 78 -13.16 -16.02 10.87
CA THR A 78 -14.37 -16.61 11.45
C THR A 78 -15.51 -16.67 10.42
N ALA A 79 -15.79 -15.55 9.75
CA ALA A 79 -16.80 -15.49 8.70
C ALA A 79 -16.50 -16.43 7.51
N GLN A 80 -15.22 -16.64 7.18
CA GLN A 80 -14.78 -17.60 6.17
C GLN A 80 -15.04 -19.05 6.61
N ARG A 81 -14.64 -19.42 7.83
CA ARG A 81 -14.89 -20.77 8.38
C ARG A 81 -16.38 -21.09 8.48
N GLU A 82 -17.19 -20.10 8.77
CA GLU A 82 -18.65 -20.23 8.90
C GLU A 82 -19.41 -19.97 7.59
N LEU A 83 -18.71 -19.76 6.47
CA LEU A 83 -19.27 -19.54 5.12
C LEU A 83 -20.30 -18.40 5.05
N ARG A 84 -20.10 -17.33 5.81
CA ARG A 84 -21.01 -16.19 5.90
C ARG A 84 -20.77 -15.16 4.79
N GLY A 85 -21.19 -15.47 3.57
CA GLY A 85 -20.91 -14.66 2.38
C GLY A 85 -21.35 -13.18 2.45
N ALA A 86 -22.48 -12.88 3.11
CA ALA A 86 -22.93 -11.49 3.29
C ALA A 86 -22.02 -10.71 4.26
N GLU A 87 -21.62 -11.33 5.36
CA GLU A 87 -20.69 -10.76 6.35
C GLU A 87 -19.29 -10.55 5.76
N LEU A 88 -18.83 -11.49 4.92
CA LEU A 88 -17.57 -11.37 4.20
C LEU A 88 -17.51 -10.15 3.27
N ARG A 89 -18.63 -9.78 2.64
CA ARG A 89 -18.68 -8.57 1.80
C ARG A 89 -18.53 -7.30 2.62
N GLU A 90 -19.19 -7.22 3.78
CA GLU A 90 -19.05 -6.08 4.69
C GLU A 90 -17.65 -5.99 5.29
N LEU A 91 -17.12 -7.11 5.80
CA LEU A 91 -15.76 -7.18 6.34
C LEU A 91 -14.70 -6.84 5.28
N SER A 92 -14.92 -7.21 4.01
CA SER A 92 -14.04 -6.81 2.90
C SER A 92 -14.06 -5.30 2.65
N ALA A 93 -15.21 -4.64 2.81
CA ALA A 93 -15.33 -3.19 2.72
C ALA A 93 -14.69 -2.49 3.92
N GLN A 94 -14.83 -3.06 5.12
CA GLN A 94 -14.16 -2.59 6.34
C GLN A 94 -12.64 -2.73 6.23
N ARG A 95 -12.14 -3.85 5.68
CA ARG A 95 -10.71 -4.09 5.40
C ARG A 95 -10.11 -2.95 4.59
N ARG A 96 -10.72 -2.60 3.45
CA ARG A 96 -10.22 -1.50 2.60
C ARG A 96 -10.15 -0.17 3.37
N ARG A 97 -11.16 0.13 4.18
CA ARG A 97 -11.19 1.36 5.01
C ARG A 97 -10.10 1.38 6.08
N VAL A 98 -9.92 0.29 6.82
CA VAL A 98 -8.91 0.19 7.89
C VAL A 98 -7.50 0.28 7.32
N VAL A 99 -7.23 -0.44 6.22
CA VAL A 99 -5.92 -0.40 5.56
C VAL A 99 -5.62 1.00 5.02
N ALA A 100 -6.57 1.64 4.32
CA ALA A 100 -6.38 3.01 3.84
C ALA A 100 -6.12 4.01 4.98
N SER A 101 -6.82 3.85 6.12
CA SER A 101 -6.60 4.68 7.31
C SER A 101 -5.21 4.50 7.90
N LEU A 102 -4.71 3.26 7.97
CA LEU A 102 -3.36 2.96 8.45
C LEU A 102 -2.28 3.55 7.53
N VAL A 103 -2.47 3.46 6.21
CA VAL A 103 -1.56 4.06 5.22
C VAL A 103 -1.54 5.59 5.35
N ALA A 104 -2.71 6.22 5.55
CA ALA A 104 -2.81 7.65 5.81
C ALA A 104 -2.09 8.04 7.11
N GLU A 105 -2.28 7.28 8.18
CA GLU A 105 -1.60 7.52 9.46
C GLU A 105 -0.08 7.34 9.34
N ALA A 106 0.39 6.34 8.59
CA ALA A 106 1.82 6.16 8.32
C ALA A 106 2.42 7.38 7.62
N ARG A 107 1.70 7.99 6.67
CA ARG A 107 2.11 9.25 6.02
C ARG A 107 2.19 10.40 7.02
N VAL A 108 1.22 10.52 7.93
CA VAL A 108 1.21 11.56 8.99
C VAL A 108 2.41 11.37 9.92
N LEU A 109 2.66 10.15 10.38
CA LEU A 109 3.80 9.82 11.25
C LEU A 109 5.15 10.10 10.56
N ALA A 110 5.26 9.82 9.26
CA ALA A 110 6.45 10.14 8.47
C ALA A 110 6.71 11.65 8.41
N GLY A 111 5.65 12.44 8.19
CA GLY A 111 5.72 13.90 8.20
C GLY A 111 6.14 14.44 9.57
N ALA A 112 5.59 13.89 10.65
CA ALA A 112 5.97 14.25 12.02
C ALA A 112 7.43 13.89 12.35
N ALA A 113 8.00 12.88 11.68
CA ALA A 113 9.40 12.50 11.78
C ALA A 113 10.34 13.32 10.87
N GLY A 114 9.81 14.30 10.12
CA GLY A 114 10.58 15.17 9.23
C GLY A 114 10.93 14.55 7.87
N VAL A 115 10.31 13.44 7.49
CA VAL A 115 10.51 12.81 6.18
C VAL A 115 9.50 13.39 5.17
N PRO A 116 9.95 13.89 4.00
CA PRO A 116 9.06 14.40 2.97
C PRO A 116 8.03 13.36 2.52
N THR A 117 6.75 13.73 2.51
CA THR A 117 5.64 12.79 2.27
C THR A 117 5.36 12.51 0.78
N GLY A 118 5.95 13.28 -0.14
CA GLY A 118 5.60 13.26 -1.57
C GLY A 118 6.04 12.01 -2.34
N LYS A 119 7.05 11.26 -1.87
CA LYS A 119 7.61 10.08 -2.57
C LYS A 119 7.70 8.84 -1.66
N LEU A 120 6.82 8.73 -0.68
CA LEU A 120 6.80 7.57 0.21
C LEU A 120 6.29 6.31 -0.53
N PRO A 121 6.90 5.13 -0.30
CA PRO A 121 6.48 3.86 -0.89
C PRO A 121 5.22 3.32 -0.19
N LEU A 122 4.10 4.05 -0.27
CA LEU A 122 2.88 3.71 0.45
C LEU A 122 2.19 2.44 -0.05
N ASN A 123 2.37 2.09 -1.33
CA ASN A 123 1.85 0.83 -1.88
C ASN A 123 2.50 -0.38 -1.20
N GLU A 124 3.81 -0.34 -0.95
CA GLU A 124 4.52 -1.42 -0.23
C GLU A 124 4.06 -1.54 1.24
N VAL A 125 3.68 -0.41 1.85
CA VAL A 125 3.08 -0.37 3.20
C VAL A 125 1.72 -1.05 3.16
N GLU A 126 0.87 -0.67 2.21
CA GLU A 126 -0.44 -1.28 1.99
C GLU A 126 -0.34 -2.80 1.75
N ASP A 127 0.59 -3.23 0.89
CA ASP A 127 0.84 -4.66 0.61
C ASP A 127 1.23 -5.42 1.88
N THR A 128 2.07 -4.82 2.72
CA THR A 128 2.50 -5.42 4.01
C THR A 128 1.34 -5.53 5.01
N LEU A 129 0.48 -4.52 5.10
CA LEU A 129 -0.71 -4.57 5.95
C LEU A 129 -1.72 -5.60 5.45
N ASN A 130 -1.88 -5.71 4.13
CA ASN A 130 -2.70 -6.75 3.50
C ASN A 130 -2.14 -8.16 3.73
N ALA A 131 -0.82 -8.33 3.70
CA ALA A 131 -0.17 -9.59 4.03
C ALA A 131 -0.39 -9.98 5.51
N ALA A 132 -0.30 -9.01 6.42
CA ALA A 132 -0.57 -9.23 7.84
C ALA A 132 -2.04 -9.60 8.15
N LEU A 133 -3.01 -9.19 7.33
CA LEU A 133 -4.40 -9.63 7.46
C LEU A 133 -4.57 -11.11 7.09
N SER A 134 -3.79 -11.59 6.12
CA SER A 134 -3.87 -12.96 5.60
C SER A 134 -3.05 -13.96 6.40
N ASP A 135 -1.97 -13.52 7.05
CA ASP A 135 -0.99 -14.39 7.71
C ASP A 135 -0.65 -13.88 9.14
N GLU A 136 -0.84 -14.74 10.13
CA GLU A 136 -0.63 -14.40 11.54
C GLU A 136 0.86 -14.27 11.91
N GLU A 137 1.77 -14.96 11.23
CA GLU A 137 3.22 -14.82 11.44
C GLU A 137 3.70 -13.45 10.94
N ILE A 138 3.17 -13.01 9.79
CA ILE A 138 3.41 -11.67 9.26
C ILE A 138 2.80 -10.63 10.20
N ALA A 139 1.59 -10.85 10.71
CA ALA A 139 0.96 -9.97 11.69
C ALA A 139 1.80 -9.83 12.97
N GLY A 140 2.35 -10.93 13.49
CA GLY A 140 3.27 -10.93 14.62
C GLY A 140 4.55 -10.12 14.33
N SER A 141 5.11 -10.29 13.13
CA SER A 141 6.29 -9.55 12.69
C SER A 141 6.02 -8.04 12.58
N VAL A 142 4.86 -7.65 12.04
CA VAL A 142 4.39 -6.25 11.98
C VAL A 142 4.23 -5.66 13.38
N ARG A 143 3.52 -6.34 14.28
CA ARG A 143 3.31 -5.88 15.66
C ARG A 143 4.61 -5.78 16.47
N SER A 144 5.65 -6.52 16.10
CA SER A 144 6.96 -6.43 16.75
C SER A 144 7.64 -5.06 16.55
N GLY A 145 7.28 -4.32 15.49
CA GLY A 145 7.90 -3.05 15.12
C GLY A 145 9.36 -3.15 14.69
N ARG A 146 9.78 -4.31 14.16
CA ARG A 146 11.17 -4.61 13.77
C ARG A 146 11.30 -5.13 12.34
N LEU A 147 10.37 -4.78 11.46
CA LEU A 147 10.46 -5.13 10.03
C LEU A 147 11.69 -4.48 9.40
N LEU A 148 12.43 -5.27 8.62
CA LEU A 148 13.57 -4.78 7.83
C LEU A 148 13.22 -4.54 6.37
N ARG A 149 12.22 -5.25 5.84
CA ARG A 149 11.75 -5.20 4.45
C ARG A 149 10.22 -5.28 4.42
N PRO A 150 9.56 -4.69 3.40
CA PRO A 150 8.14 -4.94 3.17
C PRO A 150 7.92 -6.41 2.85
N VAL A 151 6.73 -6.89 3.13
CA VAL A 151 6.29 -8.24 2.82
C VAL A 151 5.04 -8.11 1.98
N SER A 152 4.91 -8.82 0.87
CA SER A 152 3.69 -8.82 0.08
C SER A 152 3.09 -10.21 0.06
N TYR A 153 1.76 -10.26 0.00
CA TYR A 153 1.03 -11.50 -0.19
C TYR A 153 0.75 -11.69 -1.67
N ALA A 154 1.47 -12.60 -2.33
CA ALA A 154 1.10 -13.05 -3.66
C ALA A 154 -0.14 -13.93 -3.52
N GLY A 155 -1.28 -13.45 -4.04
CA GLY A 155 -2.59 -14.08 -3.94
C GLY A 155 -2.75 -15.34 -4.77
N PHE A 156 -1.90 -16.34 -4.53
CA PHE A 156 -2.14 -17.77 -4.65
C PHE A 156 -1.19 -18.33 -3.61
N GLY A 157 -1.74 -18.92 -2.54
CA GLY A 157 -0.94 -19.37 -1.40
C GLY A 157 0.33 -20.08 -1.89
N GLU A 158 1.47 -19.78 -1.29
CA GLU A 158 2.61 -20.67 -1.38
C GLU A 158 2.14 -22.02 -0.81
N VAL A 159 1.60 -22.87 -1.69
CA VAL A 159 1.59 -24.30 -1.46
C VAL A 159 3.08 -24.61 -1.30
N PRO A 160 3.54 -25.14 -0.15
CA PRO A 160 4.90 -25.64 -0.04
C PRO A 160 5.10 -26.51 -1.27
N ARG A 161 6.01 -26.13 -2.18
CA ARG A 161 6.17 -26.81 -3.47
C ARG A 161 6.22 -28.30 -3.17
N PRO A 162 5.22 -29.13 -3.56
CA PRO A 162 5.35 -30.55 -3.35
C PRO A 162 6.62 -30.95 -4.09
N ARG A 163 7.53 -31.64 -3.39
CA ARG A 163 8.70 -32.25 -4.02
C ARG A 163 8.19 -33.38 -4.91
N LEU A 164 7.70 -33.01 -6.08
CA LEU A 164 7.29 -33.94 -7.12
C LEU A 164 8.57 -34.50 -7.72
N ARG A 165 8.90 -35.74 -7.33
CA ARG A 165 9.91 -36.55 -8.01
C ARG A 165 9.21 -37.18 -9.20
N LEU A 166 9.61 -36.78 -10.41
CA LEU A 166 9.26 -37.51 -11.62
C LEU A 166 9.91 -38.89 -11.50
N ILE A 167 9.09 -39.91 -11.25
CA ILE A 167 9.48 -41.29 -11.50
C ILE A 167 9.25 -41.48 -12.99
N THR A 168 10.27 -41.16 -13.80
CA THR A 168 10.40 -41.80 -15.09
C THR A 168 10.74 -43.26 -14.81
N GLU A 169 9.92 -44.18 -15.29
CA GLU A 169 10.25 -45.60 -15.39
C GLU A 169 11.40 -45.76 -16.39
N ASP A 170 12.59 -45.33 -16.01
CA ASP A 170 13.90 -45.66 -16.57
C ASP A 170 14.97 -44.77 -15.92
N ALA A 171 15.31 -45.07 -14.67
CA ALA A 171 16.61 -44.77 -14.07
C ALA A 171 16.74 -45.48 -12.73
N GLY A 172 17.67 -46.42 -12.64
CA GLY A 172 17.96 -47.23 -11.45
C GLY A 172 18.47 -46.44 -10.23
N PRO A 173 18.65 -47.12 -9.08
CA PRO A 173 18.71 -46.49 -7.77
C PRO A 173 20.08 -45.86 -7.48
N ALA A 174 20.09 -44.59 -7.10
CA ALA A 174 21.21 -43.96 -6.40
C ALA A 174 20.78 -43.68 -4.96
N ALA A 175 21.60 -44.20 -4.04
CA ALA A 175 21.39 -44.36 -2.63
C ALA A 175 21.26 -43.05 -1.84
N ASP A 176 20.58 -43.18 -0.70
CA ASP A 176 20.49 -42.22 0.40
C ASP A 176 21.88 -41.91 0.99
N GLU A 177 22.20 -40.64 1.21
CA GLU A 177 23.15 -40.23 2.25
C GLU A 177 22.77 -38.85 2.84
N ASP A 178 22.14 -38.88 4.01
CA ASP A 178 22.17 -37.82 5.02
C ASP A 178 22.70 -38.48 6.31
N ALA A 179 23.89 -38.07 6.81
CA ALA A 179 24.24 -37.99 8.24
C ALA A 179 25.73 -37.67 8.55
N GLU A 180 25.92 -36.52 9.21
CA GLU A 180 26.72 -36.33 10.46
C GLU A 180 28.25 -36.04 10.48
N ARG A 181 28.62 -35.02 11.30
CA ARG A 181 29.95 -34.48 11.72
C ARG A 181 30.75 -35.49 12.60
N PRO A 182 32.05 -35.32 13.02
CA PRO A 182 32.81 -34.07 13.31
C PRO A 182 34.38 -34.04 13.18
N ALA A 183 34.95 -32.84 13.43
CA ALA A 183 36.23 -32.51 14.12
C ALA A 183 37.66 -32.66 13.48
N ALA A 184 38.37 -31.52 13.57
CA ALA A 184 39.74 -31.32 14.12
C ALA A 184 41.02 -31.30 13.23
N ARG A 185 41.73 -30.15 13.34
CA ARG A 185 43.19 -29.89 13.25
C ARG A 185 43.85 -30.01 11.86
N GLY A 186 44.69 -29.10 11.37
CA GLY A 186 45.21 -27.85 11.93
C GLY A 186 46.23 -27.16 11.01
N ARG A 187 46.62 -25.95 11.45
CA ARG A 187 47.93 -25.27 11.24
C ARG A 187 48.31 -24.88 9.79
N GLY A 188 48.16 -23.59 9.47
CA GLY A 188 49.31 -22.66 9.34
C GLY A 188 49.41 -22.18 7.88
N SER A 189 49.84 -20.98 7.51
CA SER A 189 50.42 -19.85 8.22
C SER A 189 50.47 -18.65 7.24
N ARG A 190 50.60 -17.43 7.78
CA ARG A 190 51.22 -16.22 7.16
C ARG A 190 50.38 -15.57 6.04
N THR A 191 50.18 -14.26 5.94
CA THR A 191 50.77 -13.02 6.51
C THR A 191 49.74 -11.90 6.23
N ALA A 192 49.38 -11.02 7.19
CA ALA A 192 49.95 -9.67 7.39
C ALA A 192 50.18 -8.91 6.06
N ALA A 193 49.80 -7.65 5.83
CA ALA A 193 49.25 -6.52 6.58
C ALA A 193 48.77 -5.54 5.47
N GLY A 194 47.79 -4.66 5.61
CA GLY A 194 47.77 -3.53 6.54
C GLY A 194 47.57 -2.22 5.74
N ARG A 195 47.04 -1.21 6.45
CA ARG A 195 46.78 0.20 6.06
C ARG A 195 45.45 0.40 5.30
N ARG A 196 44.40 1.02 5.85
CA ARG A 196 44.17 2.23 6.69
C ARG A 196 44.57 3.56 6.04
N SER A 197 43.57 4.48 6.11
CA SER A 197 43.57 5.97 6.05
C SER A 197 44.01 6.61 4.72
N GLY A 198 43.44 7.72 4.22
CA GLY A 198 42.47 8.72 4.71
C GLY A 198 41.87 9.44 3.47
N GLN A 199 40.69 10.05 3.52
CA GLN A 199 40.30 11.32 4.15
C GLN A 199 40.48 12.53 3.21
N GLU A 200 39.39 13.32 3.10
CA GLU A 200 39.23 14.71 2.63
C GLU A 200 39.43 15.00 1.13
N GLY A 201 38.66 15.88 0.47
CA GLY A 201 37.60 16.79 0.89
C GLY A 201 37.17 17.72 -0.28
N THR A 202 36.15 18.54 -0.01
CA THR A 202 35.84 19.87 -0.59
C THR A 202 35.32 20.02 -2.04
N GLY A 203 34.15 20.68 -2.16
CA GLY A 203 33.59 21.31 -3.38
C GLY A 203 34.30 22.64 -3.74
N PRO A 204 33.88 23.35 -4.81
CA PRO A 204 32.79 24.37 -4.76
C PRO A 204 31.76 24.25 -5.94
N GLU A 205 30.51 24.76 -5.87
CA GLU A 205 29.99 26.11 -6.30
C GLU A 205 30.48 26.52 -7.72
N ASP A 206 29.72 27.01 -8.71
CA ASP A 206 28.42 27.71 -8.86
C ASP A 206 27.92 27.58 -10.33
N ASP A 207 26.63 27.88 -10.58
CA ASP A 207 26.15 28.94 -11.51
C ASP A 207 24.90 28.61 -12.38
N ALA A 208 23.93 29.53 -12.24
CA ALA A 208 22.86 30.03 -13.13
C ALA A 208 21.91 29.13 -13.96
N GLY A 209 20.60 29.46 -13.85
CA GLY A 209 19.50 29.13 -14.79
C GLY A 209 19.59 29.87 -16.14
N PRO A 210 18.53 29.96 -16.98
CA PRO A 210 17.10 30.22 -16.66
C PRO A 210 16.15 29.15 -17.27
N GLY A 211 14.85 29.03 -16.99
CA GLY A 211 13.78 30.03 -16.89
C GLY A 211 13.14 30.21 -18.27
N ASP A 212 12.00 29.55 -18.51
CA ASP A 212 10.98 30.13 -19.41
C ASP A 212 9.57 29.65 -19.02
N ASP A 213 8.69 30.63 -19.06
CA ASP A 213 7.35 30.74 -18.50
C ASP A 213 6.47 31.14 -19.68
N THR A 214 5.48 30.31 -20.05
CA THR A 214 4.34 30.78 -20.85
C THR A 214 3.18 29.80 -20.78
N GLY A 215 2.20 30.10 -19.92
CA GLY A 215 0.79 29.84 -20.23
C GLY A 215 0.31 30.75 -21.38
N PRO A 216 -0.95 30.64 -21.88
CA PRO A 216 -2.08 31.06 -21.06
C PRO A 216 -3.44 30.31 -21.22
N HIS A 217 -4.31 30.54 -20.22
CA HIS A 217 -5.78 30.74 -20.19
C HIS A 217 -6.71 29.84 -21.04
N GLY A 218 -7.66 29.10 -20.43
CA GLY A 218 -9.02 29.55 -20.05
C GLY A 218 -10.04 28.81 -20.96
N GLU A 219 -11.08 28.12 -20.51
CA GLU A 219 -12.30 28.64 -19.89
C GLU A 219 -13.26 27.52 -19.42
N ALA A 220 -14.03 27.84 -18.38
CA ALA A 220 -15.44 27.49 -18.09
C ALA A 220 -15.95 26.02 -17.94
N ASP A 221 -16.29 25.72 -16.68
CA ASP A 221 -17.44 24.94 -16.19
C ASP A 221 -18.79 25.51 -16.76
N PRO A 222 -19.89 24.74 -16.93
CA PRO A 222 -20.77 24.41 -15.79
C PRO A 222 -21.46 23.02 -15.86
N GLY A 223 -21.80 22.42 -14.71
CA GLY A 223 -22.73 21.28 -14.73
C GLY A 223 -23.08 20.61 -13.41
N ALA A 224 -23.68 21.35 -12.49
CA ALA A 224 -24.26 20.83 -11.25
C ALA A 224 -25.32 19.74 -11.45
N ALA A 225 -25.22 18.64 -10.69
CA ALA A 225 -26.38 17.86 -10.20
C ALA A 225 -25.97 17.00 -9.01
N GLY A 226 -26.24 17.50 -7.80
CA GLY A 226 -26.08 16.74 -6.56
C GLY A 226 -27.14 15.64 -6.43
N HIS A 227 -26.72 14.41 -6.14
CA HIS A 227 -27.59 13.36 -5.66
C HIS A 227 -27.38 13.18 -4.15
N ARG A 228 -28.30 13.75 -3.37
CA ARG A 228 -28.39 13.49 -1.93
C ARG A 228 -29.01 12.11 -1.71
N ILE A 229 -28.23 11.24 -1.09
CA ILE A 229 -28.67 9.99 -0.48
C ILE A 229 -29.26 10.33 0.91
N ALA A 230 -30.56 10.14 1.07
CA ALA A 230 -31.29 10.00 2.34
C ALA A 230 -32.66 9.41 1.99
N GLY A 231 -33.24 8.42 2.66
CA GLY A 231 -32.91 7.68 3.87
C GLY A 231 -34.13 6.81 4.11
N ARG A 232 -34.01 5.52 3.82
CA ARG A 232 -35.08 4.53 4.00
C ARG A 232 -35.24 4.26 5.50
N ARG A 233 -36.37 4.67 6.11
CA ARG A 233 -36.79 4.17 7.43
C ARG A 233 -37.95 3.21 7.26
N THR A 234 -37.70 1.97 7.62
CA THR A 234 -38.68 0.93 7.92
C THR A 234 -39.17 1.05 9.38
N ALA A 235 -40.29 0.37 9.63
CA ALA A 235 -40.90 0.00 10.92
C ALA A 235 -42.07 0.87 11.40
N GLY A 236 -43.21 0.22 11.68
CA GLY A 236 -44.28 0.82 12.49
C GLY A 236 -45.67 0.22 12.37
N ARG A 237 -45.80 -1.10 12.57
CA ARG A 237 -47.04 -1.84 12.86
C ARG A 237 -47.96 -1.09 13.85
N ARG A 238 -49.28 -1.00 13.59
CA ARG A 238 -50.35 -1.15 14.61
C ARG A 238 -51.75 -1.26 13.99
N ALA A 239 -52.51 -2.19 14.56
CA ALA A 239 -53.90 -2.50 14.27
C ALA A 239 -54.85 -1.74 15.22
N ALA A 240 -56.02 -1.37 14.72
CA ALA A 240 -57.31 -1.12 15.39
C ALA A 240 -58.30 -0.70 14.27
N GLY A 241 -59.49 -1.23 14.05
CA GLY A 241 -60.47 -1.74 15.01
C GLY A 241 -61.46 -0.63 15.37
N GLN A 242 -62.45 -0.36 14.53
CA GLN A 242 -63.54 0.57 14.88
C GLN A 242 -64.88 0.10 14.26
N GLN A 243 -65.75 -0.43 15.13
CA GLN A 243 -67.20 -0.52 14.91
C GLN A 243 -67.86 0.81 15.32
N PRO A 244 -69.02 1.18 14.76
CA PRO A 244 -69.84 2.25 15.31
C PRO A 244 -70.80 1.71 16.38
N GLY A 245 -70.75 2.33 17.56
CA GLY A 245 -71.66 2.08 18.68
C GLY A 245 -72.93 2.93 18.61
N ALA A 246 -74.02 2.31 19.06
CA ALA A 246 -75.32 2.91 19.29
C ALA A 246 -75.32 3.94 20.43
N GLY A 247 -76.24 4.90 20.37
CA GLY A 247 -76.56 5.81 21.47
C GLY A 247 -78.03 6.22 21.41
N LEU A 248 -78.80 5.73 22.37
CA LEU A 248 -80.19 6.09 22.66
C LEU A 248 -80.25 7.46 23.37
N GLY A 249 -81.36 8.16 23.18
CA GLY A 249 -81.78 9.31 23.99
C GLY A 249 -83.26 9.58 23.75
N ALA A 250 -84.09 9.18 24.70
CA ALA A 250 -85.53 9.42 24.76
C ALA A 250 -85.83 10.83 25.29
N ASP A 251 -86.98 11.41 24.92
CA ASP A 251 -87.90 11.91 25.94
C ASP A 251 -89.33 12.09 25.42
N ALA A 252 -90.26 11.98 26.35
CA ALA A 252 -91.69 11.73 26.19
C ALA A 252 -92.57 12.99 26.06
N ALA A 253 -93.77 12.83 25.47
CA ALA A 253 -95.00 13.52 25.89
C ALA A 253 -96.26 12.87 25.25
N GLU A 254 -97.22 12.51 26.09
CA GLU A 254 -98.61 12.08 25.80
C GLU A 254 -99.58 13.17 26.32
N PRO A 255 -100.93 13.07 26.19
CA PRO A 255 -101.79 12.57 25.09
C PRO A 255 -103.02 13.49 24.86
N GLY A 256 -103.92 13.13 23.91
CA GLY A 256 -105.21 13.83 23.76
C GLY A 256 -106.19 13.27 22.72
N ALA A 257 -107.04 12.35 23.18
CA ALA A 257 -108.47 12.16 22.87
C ALA A 257 -109.04 12.04 21.42
N ALA A 258 -109.67 10.87 21.22
CA ALA A 258 -111.04 10.63 20.73
C ALA A 258 -111.36 10.73 19.22
N GLY A 259 -112.08 9.70 18.74
CA GLY A 259 -113.08 9.86 17.67
C GLY A 259 -113.09 8.74 16.62
N ASN A 260 -113.90 7.71 16.87
CA ASN A 260 -114.31 6.70 15.91
C ASN A 260 -114.77 7.27 14.56
N ARG A 261 -114.32 6.67 13.45
CA ARG A 261 -115.17 6.29 12.30
C ARG A 261 -114.41 5.30 11.41
N ALA A 262 -114.68 4.03 11.65
CA ALA A 262 -114.42 2.94 10.73
C ALA A 262 -115.38 3.05 9.54
N ALA A 263 -114.83 3.01 8.32
CA ALA A 263 -115.35 2.31 7.14
C ALA A 263 -114.59 2.82 5.89
N GLY A 264 -113.71 1.99 5.32
CA GLY A 264 -113.20 2.21 3.95
C GLY A 264 -111.70 2.11 3.68
N VAL A 265 -110.85 1.67 4.62
CA VAL A 265 -109.37 1.77 4.44
C VAL A 265 -108.65 0.43 4.20
N GLU A 266 -109.32 -0.72 4.31
CA GLU A 266 -108.64 -2.03 4.20
C GLU A 266 -108.15 -2.37 2.79
N THR A 267 -108.62 -1.70 1.73
CA THR A 267 -108.12 -1.92 0.36
C THR A 267 -106.97 -1.00 -0.07
N HIS A 268 -106.72 0.14 0.62
CA HIS A 268 -105.59 1.05 0.30
C HIS A 268 -104.33 0.83 1.16
N ALA A 269 -104.41 0.02 2.23
CA ALA A 269 -103.26 -0.35 3.07
C ALA A 269 -102.50 -1.56 2.49
N ALA A 270 -103.20 -2.54 1.91
CA ALA A 270 -102.61 -3.67 1.21
C ALA A 270 -101.91 -3.24 -0.08
N ASP A 271 -102.52 -2.33 -0.85
CA ASP A 271 -101.97 -1.82 -2.11
C ASP A 271 -100.73 -0.94 -1.90
N ARG A 272 -100.70 -0.12 -0.83
CA ARG A 272 -99.50 0.64 -0.42
C ARG A 272 -98.36 -0.24 0.09
N ARG A 273 -98.66 -1.36 0.77
CA ARG A 273 -97.64 -2.35 1.17
C ARG A 273 -97.12 -3.13 -0.03
N ALA A 274 -97.97 -3.52 -0.98
CA ALA A 274 -97.55 -4.16 -2.22
C ALA A 274 -96.70 -3.21 -3.11
N ALA A 275 -97.05 -1.93 -3.18
CA ALA A 275 -96.25 -0.90 -3.86
C ALA A 275 -94.91 -0.61 -3.13
N GLY A 276 -94.90 -0.63 -1.79
CA GLY A 276 -93.69 -0.53 -0.96
C GLY A 276 -92.74 -1.72 -1.14
N ASP A 277 -93.27 -2.95 -1.20
CA ASP A 277 -92.48 -4.16 -1.45
C ASP A 277 -91.94 -4.23 -2.88
N GLY A 278 -92.67 -3.69 -3.86
CA GLY A 278 -92.21 -3.58 -5.24
C GLY A 278 -91.09 -2.55 -5.41
N THR A 279 -91.17 -1.41 -4.73
CA THR A 279 -90.13 -0.36 -4.75
C THR A 279 -88.88 -0.80 -4.00
N ALA A 280 -89.01 -1.46 -2.85
CA ALA A 280 -87.90 -2.05 -2.11
C ALA A 280 -87.17 -3.14 -2.93
N ARG A 281 -87.91 -4.02 -3.62
CA ARG A 281 -87.32 -5.04 -4.51
C ARG A 281 -86.57 -4.43 -5.70
N ARG A 282 -87.11 -3.39 -6.33
CA ARG A 282 -86.44 -2.67 -7.44
C ARG A 282 -85.19 -1.93 -6.96
N ALA A 283 -85.23 -1.31 -5.79
CA ALA A 283 -84.06 -0.68 -5.18
C ALA A 283 -82.98 -1.72 -4.83
N GLY A 284 -83.37 -2.87 -4.29
CA GLY A 284 -82.47 -3.99 -4.02
C GLY A 284 -81.82 -4.55 -5.29
N ALA A 285 -82.59 -4.73 -6.37
CA ALA A 285 -82.08 -5.19 -7.66
C ALA A 285 -81.08 -4.20 -8.28
N ARG A 286 -81.38 -2.90 -8.28
CA ARG A 286 -80.44 -1.86 -8.75
C ARG A 286 -79.17 -1.80 -7.92
N LYS A 287 -79.28 -1.95 -6.59
CA LYS A 287 -78.12 -2.00 -5.70
C LYS A 287 -77.25 -3.23 -5.96
N ALA A 288 -77.86 -4.39 -6.22
CA ALA A 288 -77.14 -5.61 -6.58
C ALA A 288 -76.45 -5.50 -7.96
N GLU A 289 -77.09 -4.87 -8.94
CA GLU A 289 -76.49 -4.64 -10.26
C GLU A 289 -75.34 -3.62 -10.20
N ALA A 290 -75.50 -2.55 -9.41
CA ALA A 290 -74.42 -1.59 -9.13
C ALA A 290 -73.23 -2.26 -8.42
N ALA A 291 -73.48 -3.18 -7.48
CA ALA A 291 -72.41 -3.95 -6.83
C ALA A 291 -71.66 -4.84 -7.82
N ARG A 292 -72.37 -5.56 -8.70
CA ARG A 292 -71.75 -6.42 -9.73
C ARG A 292 -70.92 -5.64 -10.74
N THR A 293 -71.37 -4.47 -11.15
CA THR A 293 -70.61 -3.60 -12.07
C THR A 293 -69.36 -3.04 -11.40
N ALA A 294 -69.47 -2.58 -10.15
CA ALA A 294 -68.31 -2.14 -9.35
C ALA A 294 -67.28 -3.26 -9.15
N GLU A 295 -67.71 -4.49 -8.86
CA GLU A 295 -66.82 -5.66 -8.76
C GLU A 295 -66.12 -5.97 -10.10
N ALA A 296 -66.85 -5.90 -11.22
CA ALA A 296 -66.28 -6.10 -12.55
C ALA A 296 -65.25 -5.01 -12.91
N ASP A 297 -65.50 -3.75 -12.55
CA ASP A 297 -64.55 -2.65 -12.75
C ASP A 297 -63.31 -2.78 -11.86
N ALA A 298 -63.50 -3.18 -10.60
CA ALA A 298 -62.40 -3.47 -9.68
C ALA A 298 -61.52 -4.61 -10.22
N ARG A 299 -62.14 -5.69 -10.72
CA ARG A 299 -61.41 -6.80 -11.36
C ARG A 299 -60.61 -6.34 -12.57
N ARG A 300 -61.24 -5.58 -13.48
CA ARG A 300 -60.55 -5.01 -14.66
C ARG A 300 -59.40 -4.08 -14.27
N ALA A 301 -59.53 -3.34 -13.17
CA ALA A 301 -58.46 -2.48 -12.65
C ALA A 301 -57.28 -3.30 -12.12
N LEU A 302 -57.55 -4.37 -11.36
CA LEU A 302 -56.52 -5.30 -10.89
C LEU A 302 -55.81 -6.00 -12.05
N GLU A 303 -56.53 -6.47 -13.07
CA GLU A 303 -55.95 -7.09 -14.26
C GLU A 303 -55.10 -6.12 -15.11
N ARG A 304 -55.38 -4.81 -15.04
CA ARG A 304 -54.50 -3.78 -15.63
C ARG A 304 -53.25 -3.58 -14.78
N ALA A 305 -53.43 -3.40 -13.47
CA ALA A 305 -52.31 -3.21 -12.54
C ALA A 305 -51.34 -4.40 -12.55
N GLU A 306 -51.85 -5.64 -12.65
CA GLU A 306 -51.01 -6.84 -12.78
C GLU A 306 -50.20 -6.83 -14.08
N ARG A 307 -50.83 -6.49 -15.21
CA ARG A 307 -50.13 -6.38 -16.50
C ARG A 307 -49.05 -5.30 -16.49
N ASP A 308 -49.33 -4.16 -15.87
CA ASP A 308 -48.36 -3.08 -15.74
C ASP A 308 -47.21 -3.49 -14.82
N ALA A 309 -47.49 -4.15 -13.68
CA ALA A 309 -46.48 -4.69 -12.78
C ALA A 309 -45.60 -5.76 -13.45
N LEU A 310 -46.15 -6.60 -14.31
CA LEU A 310 -45.38 -7.57 -15.09
C LEU A 310 -44.41 -6.89 -16.06
N ARG A 311 -44.86 -5.85 -16.76
CA ARG A 311 -44.01 -5.05 -17.66
C ARG A 311 -42.90 -4.33 -16.91
N ASP A 312 -43.22 -3.76 -15.75
CA ASP A 312 -42.24 -3.11 -14.88
C ASP A 312 -41.19 -4.12 -14.39
N ARG A 313 -41.62 -5.34 -14.03
CA ARG A 313 -40.71 -6.43 -13.66
C ARG A 313 -39.79 -6.83 -14.82
N GLU A 314 -40.35 -7.08 -16.01
CA GLU A 314 -39.56 -7.45 -17.20
C GLU A 314 -38.55 -6.36 -17.57
N ARG A 315 -38.95 -5.09 -17.48
CA ARG A 315 -38.05 -3.96 -17.70
C ARG A 315 -36.93 -3.92 -16.66
N ALA A 316 -37.26 -4.07 -15.37
CA ALA A 316 -36.27 -4.08 -14.31
C ALA A 316 -35.28 -5.27 -14.44
N GLU A 317 -35.75 -6.44 -14.86
CA GLU A 317 -34.91 -7.61 -15.13
C GLU A 317 -33.99 -7.38 -16.34
N SER A 318 -34.49 -6.74 -17.40
CA SER A 318 -33.67 -6.35 -18.54
C SER A 318 -32.62 -5.30 -18.18
N ASP A 319 -32.98 -4.29 -17.39
CA ASP A 319 -32.07 -3.25 -16.94
C ASP A 319 -30.97 -3.84 -16.03
N LEU A 320 -31.32 -4.81 -15.18
CA LEU A 320 -30.37 -5.55 -14.36
C LEU A 320 -29.39 -6.35 -15.22
N ALA A 321 -29.89 -7.12 -16.20
CA ALA A 321 -29.02 -7.90 -17.10
C ALA A 321 -28.05 -7.00 -17.87
N ALA A 322 -28.52 -5.84 -18.36
CA ALA A 322 -27.67 -4.86 -19.03
C ALA A 322 -26.61 -4.28 -18.08
N ALA A 323 -26.94 -4.03 -16.81
CA ALA A 323 -25.99 -3.57 -15.81
C ALA A 323 -24.93 -4.65 -15.49
N GLU A 324 -25.31 -5.92 -15.39
CA GLU A 324 -24.39 -7.04 -15.17
C GLU A 324 -23.43 -7.25 -16.36
N ASP A 325 -23.92 -7.09 -17.59
CA ASP A 325 -23.08 -7.12 -18.79
C ASP A 325 -22.08 -5.94 -18.81
N ALA A 326 -22.54 -4.74 -18.45
CA ALA A 326 -21.68 -3.56 -18.36
C ALA A 326 -20.60 -3.73 -17.27
N GLU A 327 -20.94 -4.30 -16.12
CA GLU A 327 -19.97 -4.62 -15.06
C GLU A 327 -18.92 -5.62 -15.55
N ARG A 328 -19.35 -6.72 -16.17
CA ARG A 328 -18.43 -7.73 -16.74
C ARG A 328 -17.50 -7.13 -17.78
N SER A 329 -18.03 -6.27 -18.66
CA SER A 329 -17.22 -5.56 -19.66
C SER A 329 -16.19 -4.63 -19.02
N ALA A 330 -16.58 -3.88 -17.99
CA ALA A 330 -15.67 -3.00 -17.27
C ALA A 330 -14.54 -3.78 -16.56
N VAL A 331 -14.86 -4.91 -15.94
CA VAL A 331 -13.86 -5.80 -15.31
C VAL A 331 -12.88 -6.34 -16.36
N ALA A 332 -13.37 -6.77 -17.53
CA ALA A 332 -12.51 -7.24 -18.62
C ALA A 332 -11.58 -6.13 -19.12
N ALA A 333 -12.06 -4.89 -19.24
CA ALA A 333 -11.25 -3.73 -19.64
C ALA A 333 -10.13 -3.43 -18.64
N VAL A 334 -10.39 -3.55 -17.33
CA VAL A 334 -9.36 -3.38 -16.29
C VAL A 334 -8.28 -4.48 -16.38
N SER A 335 -8.67 -5.72 -16.68
CA SER A 335 -7.73 -6.82 -16.88
C SER A 335 -6.80 -6.55 -18.07
N ASP A 336 -7.36 -6.17 -19.22
CA ASP A 336 -6.59 -5.82 -20.42
C ASP A 336 -5.64 -4.64 -20.18
N LEU A 337 -6.07 -3.60 -19.47
CA LEU A 337 -5.18 -2.50 -19.07
C LEU A 337 -4.04 -2.97 -18.16
N SER A 338 -4.31 -3.89 -17.24
CA SER A 338 -3.30 -4.43 -16.33
C SER A 338 -2.25 -5.25 -17.08
N GLU A 339 -2.66 -6.06 -18.06
CA GLU A 339 -1.76 -6.80 -18.94
C GLU A 339 -0.87 -5.85 -19.78
N ARG A 340 -1.45 -4.76 -20.31
CA ARG A 340 -0.68 -3.73 -21.03
C ARG A 340 0.34 -3.04 -20.15
N ILE A 341 -0.01 -2.72 -18.90
CA ILE A 341 0.93 -2.13 -17.93
C ILE A 341 2.08 -3.10 -17.66
N ALA A 342 1.80 -4.40 -17.48
CA ALA A 342 2.83 -5.41 -17.26
C ALA A 342 3.79 -5.52 -18.46
N ALA A 343 3.26 -5.50 -19.69
CA ALA A 343 4.06 -5.51 -20.91
C ALA A 343 4.97 -4.26 -21.01
N LEU A 344 4.42 -3.07 -20.78
CA LEU A 344 5.19 -1.82 -20.80
C LEU A 344 6.27 -1.78 -19.71
N GLN A 345 6.00 -2.35 -18.54
CA GLN A 345 7.00 -2.47 -17.48
C GLN A 345 8.14 -3.42 -17.86
N ALA A 346 7.84 -4.52 -18.56
CA ALA A 346 8.87 -5.43 -19.07
C ALA A 346 9.76 -4.75 -20.12
N GLU A 347 9.16 -4.03 -21.07
CA GLU A 347 9.90 -3.24 -22.08
C GLU A 347 10.81 -2.18 -21.45
N ARG A 348 10.30 -1.45 -20.45
CA ARG A 348 11.11 -0.47 -19.69
C ARG A 348 12.31 -1.14 -19.02
N ASN A 349 12.11 -2.29 -18.37
CA ASN A 349 13.19 -3.00 -17.68
C ASN A 349 14.28 -3.45 -18.67
N GLU A 350 13.91 -3.95 -19.85
CA GLU A 350 14.87 -4.29 -20.91
C GLU A 350 15.66 -3.05 -21.36
N ALA A 351 14.97 -1.92 -21.54
CA ALA A 351 15.63 -0.65 -21.88
C ALA A 351 16.63 -0.19 -20.80
N ASP A 352 16.28 -0.32 -19.52
CA ASP A 352 17.16 0.01 -18.39
C ASP A 352 18.40 -0.91 -18.34
N HIS A 353 18.21 -2.20 -18.63
CA HIS A 353 19.31 -3.14 -18.77
C HIS A 353 20.23 -2.79 -19.93
N GLU A 354 19.69 -2.39 -21.08
CA GLU A 354 20.48 -1.95 -22.23
C GLU A 354 21.27 -0.67 -21.94
N VAL A 355 20.66 0.31 -21.29
CA VAL A 355 21.37 1.53 -20.84
C VAL A 355 22.53 1.16 -19.90
N SER A 356 22.30 0.23 -18.97
CA SER A 356 23.32 -0.26 -18.05
C SER A 356 24.46 -0.97 -18.79
N ARG A 357 24.15 -1.84 -19.77
CA ARG A 357 25.13 -2.48 -20.66
C ARG A 357 25.99 -1.45 -21.37
N ARG A 358 25.37 -0.42 -21.97
CA ARG A 358 26.10 0.65 -22.69
C ARG A 358 26.98 1.49 -21.77
N LYS A 359 26.51 1.83 -20.57
CA LYS A 359 27.34 2.53 -19.56
C LYS A 359 28.58 1.72 -19.18
N MET A 360 28.43 0.41 -18.99
CA MET A 360 29.56 -0.48 -18.68
C MET A 360 30.53 -0.62 -19.86
N ALA A 361 30.01 -0.75 -21.09
CA ALA A 361 30.83 -0.76 -22.29
C ALA A 361 31.64 0.54 -22.44
N ARG A 362 31.01 1.71 -22.24
CA ARG A 362 31.68 3.02 -22.25
C ARG A 362 32.81 3.07 -21.22
N LYS A 363 32.54 2.68 -19.98
CA LYS A 363 33.55 2.67 -18.91
C LYS A 363 34.74 1.75 -19.23
N THR A 364 34.49 0.61 -19.87
CA THR A 364 35.55 -0.30 -20.32
C THR A 364 36.39 0.35 -21.43
N ALA A 365 35.74 1.00 -22.40
CA ALA A 365 36.44 1.74 -23.46
C ALA A 365 37.28 2.92 -22.91
N GLU A 366 36.75 3.69 -21.95
CA GLU A 366 37.47 4.78 -21.27
C GLU A 366 38.76 4.27 -20.58
N ARG A 367 38.68 3.11 -19.91
CA ARG A 367 39.84 2.47 -19.28
C ARG A 367 40.87 2.02 -20.31
N ALA A 368 40.42 1.40 -21.40
CA ALA A 368 41.31 0.97 -22.49
C ALA A 368 42.02 2.17 -23.14
N ALA A 369 41.29 3.26 -23.41
CA ALA A 369 41.85 4.50 -23.94
C ALA A 369 42.88 5.11 -22.96
N SER A 370 42.57 5.14 -21.66
CA SER A 370 43.51 5.63 -20.63
C SER A 370 44.79 4.80 -20.57
N ALA A 371 44.67 3.47 -20.66
CA ALA A 371 45.83 2.56 -20.71
C ALA A 371 46.66 2.75 -21.98
N ALA A 372 46.02 2.99 -23.14
CA ALA A 372 46.72 3.29 -24.38
C ALA A 372 47.51 4.62 -24.30
N ARG A 373 46.91 5.67 -23.73
CA ARG A 373 47.59 6.97 -23.51
C ARG A 373 48.84 6.83 -22.62
N ARG A 374 48.75 6.02 -21.56
CA ARG A 374 49.91 5.73 -20.69
C ARG A 374 51.02 5.03 -21.46
N ARG A 375 50.73 3.94 -22.18
CA ARG A 375 51.72 3.22 -23.00
C ARG A 375 52.40 4.11 -24.04
N HIS A 376 51.63 5.00 -24.68
CA HIS A 376 52.20 6.00 -25.60
C HIS A 376 53.14 6.96 -24.87
N GLY A 377 52.74 7.48 -23.70
CA GLY A 377 53.59 8.33 -22.87
C GLY A 377 54.91 7.64 -22.47
N ASP A 378 54.83 6.38 -22.03
CA ASP A 378 56.00 5.57 -21.66
C ASP A 378 56.94 5.35 -22.86
N ALA A 379 56.37 5.05 -24.04
CA ALA A 379 57.14 4.87 -25.27
C ALA A 379 57.81 6.17 -25.75
N ALA A 380 57.10 7.30 -25.66
CA ALA A 380 57.65 8.61 -26.01
C ALA A 380 58.81 8.99 -25.08
N ALA A 381 58.67 8.77 -23.77
CA ALA A 381 59.74 9.02 -22.80
C ALA A 381 60.97 8.13 -23.06
N ALA A 382 60.77 6.87 -23.45
CA ALA A 382 61.87 5.97 -23.80
C ALA A 382 62.62 6.41 -25.07
N LEU A 383 61.90 6.93 -26.08
CA LEU A 383 62.51 7.51 -27.28
C LEU A 383 63.32 8.78 -26.98
N GLU A 384 62.83 9.64 -26.09
CA GLU A 384 63.54 10.85 -25.68
C GLU A 384 64.83 10.51 -24.90
N ALA A 385 64.76 9.52 -24.00
CA ALA A 385 65.92 9.04 -23.24
C ALA A 385 67.00 8.42 -24.14
N SER A 386 66.62 7.71 -25.21
CA SER A 386 67.59 7.13 -26.15
C SER A 386 68.24 8.17 -27.07
N ALA A 387 67.53 9.25 -27.40
CA ALA A 387 68.11 10.39 -28.11
C ALA A 387 69.10 11.18 -27.22
N GLY A 388 68.83 11.25 -25.91
CA GLY A 388 69.72 11.91 -24.94
C GLY A 388 71.06 11.20 -24.69
N SER A 389 71.14 9.87 -24.85
CA SER A 389 72.39 9.13 -24.64
C SER A 389 73.36 9.16 -25.84
N ALA A 390 72.89 9.63 -27.01
CA ALA A 390 73.74 9.78 -28.21
C ALA A 390 74.64 11.04 -28.16
N THR A 391 74.62 11.80 -27.06
CA THR A 391 75.35 13.07 -26.93
C THR A 391 76.27 13.08 -25.69
N GLU A 392 77.01 12.01 -25.43
CA GLU A 392 78.21 12.08 -24.57
C GLU A 392 79.48 12.09 -25.44
N PRO A 393 80.38 13.08 -25.29
CA PRO A 393 81.62 13.12 -26.06
C PRO A 393 82.57 12.02 -25.58
N PHE A 394 83.02 11.21 -26.54
CA PHE A 394 84.06 10.19 -26.40
C PHE A 394 85.35 10.81 -25.82
N VAL A 395 85.73 10.43 -24.60
CA VAL A 395 87.04 10.71 -24.01
C VAL A 395 87.90 9.44 -24.12
N GLU A 396 89.03 9.57 -24.80
CA GLU A 396 90.01 8.53 -25.11
C GLU A 396 90.74 8.02 -23.85
N PRO A 397 91.00 6.70 -23.68
CA PRO A 397 91.65 6.19 -22.48
C PRO A 397 93.19 6.27 -22.59
N ALA A 398 93.82 7.10 -21.75
CA ALA A 398 95.27 7.11 -21.56
C ALA A 398 95.72 6.00 -20.59
N ALA A 399 96.86 5.38 -20.93
CA ALA A 399 97.49 4.22 -20.29
C ALA A 399 97.88 4.39 -18.80
N PRO A 400 98.12 3.29 -18.05
CA PRO A 400 98.37 3.34 -16.62
C PRO A 400 99.83 3.68 -16.30
N PHE A 401 100.06 4.72 -15.53
CA PHE A 401 101.32 4.98 -14.83
C PHE A 401 101.11 4.91 -13.32
N ALA A 402 101.87 4.04 -12.67
CA ALA A 402 102.02 3.97 -11.23
C ALA A 402 102.87 5.15 -10.72
N ASP A 403 102.50 5.73 -9.57
CA ASP A 403 103.34 5.85 -8.37
C ASP A 403 102.78 6.92 -7.40
N GLY A 404 102.87 6.60 -6.10
CA GLY A 404 103.28 7.54 -5.06
C GLY A 404 102.32 8.64 -4.59
N GLY A 405 101.90 8.57 -3.32
CA GLY A 405 101.76 9.80 -2.53
C GLY A 405 100.60 9.85 -1.55
N ARG A 406 100.85 9.42 -0.31
CA ARG A 406 100.06 9.80 0.88
C ARG A 406 100.04 11.33 1.02
N ARG A 407 98.91 11.91 1.43
CA ARG A 407 98.84 12.90 2.54
C ARG A 407 97.39 13.25 2.93
N LYS A 408 97.23 13.38 4.26
CA LYS A 408 96.05 13.79 5.04
C LYS A 408 95.75 15.29 4.90
N ALA A 409 94.47 15.67 5.01
CA ALA A 409 93.90 16.78 5.82
C ALA A 409 92.39 16.85 5.50
N ALA A 410 91.40 16.68 6.38
CA ALA A 410 91.05 17.43 7.61
C ALA A 410 90.68 18.90 7.38
N ALA A 411 89.38 19.20 7.16
CA ALA A 411 88.61 20.32 7.73
C ALA A 411 87.18 20.29 7.11
N ARG A 412 86.07 20.08 7.83
CA ARG A 412 85.37 20.86 8.87
C ARG A 412 84.58 22.09 8.34
N ARG A 413 83.26 22.02 8.60
CA ARG A 413 82.23 23.08 8.78
C ARG A 413 81.56 23.69 7.54
N GLY A 414 80.23 23.74 7.62
CA GLY A 414 79.36 24.58 6.77
C GLY A 414 77.88 24.31 7.01
N ARG A 415 77.39 24.64 8.21
CA ARG A 415 75.96 24.68 8.58
C ARG A 415 75.40 26.04 8.14
N THR A 416 74.32 26.07 7.38
CA THR A 416 73.36 27.19 7.40
C THR A 416 71.93 26.66 7.31
N ASP A 417 71.18 27.09 8.31
CA ASP A 417 69.75 26.90 8.56
C ASP A 417 69.07 28.27 8.35
N ARG A 418 67.77 28.24 7.99
CA ARG A 418 66.74 29.31 7.91
C ARG A 418 65.98 29.24 6.57
N GLY A 419 64.64 29.29 6.53
CA GLY A 419 63.67 29.48 7.61
C GLY A 419 62.24 29.35 7.08
N GLY A 420 61.30 29.09 7.99
CA GLY A 420 59.86 29.25 7.74
C GLY A 420 59.36 30.63 8.17
N PRO A 421 58.20 31.08 7.67
CA PRO A 421 57.49 32.21 8.27
C PRO A 421 56.28 31.76 9.11
N ALA A 422 56.09 32.52 10.18
CA ALA A 422 55.06 32.39 11.20
C ALA A 422 53.73 33.08 10.81
N LYS A 423 52.67 32.63 11.48
CA LYS A 423 51.35 33.26 11.60
C LYS A 423 51.43 34.71 12.12
N ALA A 424 50.48 35.53 11.68
CA ALA A 424 49.93 36.64 12.46
C ALA A 424 48.42 36.74 12.20
N GLU A 425 47.66 36.83 13.30
CA GLU A 425 46.21 36.98 13.37
C GLU A 425 45.79 38.47 13.35
N SER A 426 44.54 38.67 12.95
CA SER A 426 43.55 39.63 13.49
C SER A 426 43.56 41.09 13.03
N GLY A 427 42.38 41.54 12.60
CA GLY A 427 41.90 42.87 12.98
C GLY A 427 40.73 43.42 12.14
N ALA A 428 39.57 43.48 12.79
CA ALA A 428 38.43 44.41 12.61
C ALA A 428 37.45 44.22 11.44
#